data_AF-A0A968VQN3-F1
#
_entry.id   AF-A0A968VQN3-F1
#
_cell.length_a   1.000
_cell.length_b   1.000
_cell.length_c   1.000
_cell.angle_alpha   90.00
_cell.angle_beta   90.00
_cell.angle_gamma   90.00
#
_symmetry.space_group_name_H-M   'P 1'
#
loop_
_entity.id
_entity.type
_entity.pdbx_description
1 polymer ?
#
loop_
_entity_poly.entity_id
_entity_poly.type
_entity_poly.pdbx_seq_one_letter_code
_entity_poly.pdbx_strand_id
1 'polypeptide(L)'
;MSATHAQAVVNEVLGRSNGMPGQQFKLEIAPVLPRRNGETLEVQNPDGSWEAWEEREHFGSSMPGNMHFALDSVSGIVGFGPTVRDPEGGERQYGAIPPEGALIRMSCYRSGGGVAGNVGSERITVLKTAVPYIARVHNRKPSVGGRDAETLEHAQMRAPKVLRTSFRAVSAEDYEFLAREASSGIARVRCLQPRASGSTGSPPAGVVRVLIVPHVGHPERRLLPEQLRPPREMIQDVQSYLDERRLLTTRLEIGVPTYTLVGIQARLKARPEADPEKVKADAEARLYRFINPLIGGPGGDGWPFGRDLYISEVLALLQGTPGVEYVEGARMQVQGQSSEGALNKITLAPDHLLTSAEHSIVVVK
;
A
#
# COMPACT_ATOMS: atom_id res chain seq x y z
N MET A 1 -17.48 -12.44 -3.68
CA MET A 1 -16.70 -12.35 -4.93
C MET A 1 -16.33 -10.90 -5.18
N SER A 2 -15.03 -10.61 -5.28
CA SER A 2 -14.51 -9.32 -5.72
C SER A 2 -14.33 -9.34 -7.25
N ALA A 3 -14.62 -8.22 -7.91
CA ALA A 3 -14.31 -8.03 -9.33
C ALA A 3 -12.90 -7.43 -9.46
N THR A 4 -12.15 -7.82 -10.48
CA THR A 4 -10.80 -7.31 -10.75
C THR A 4 -10.74 -6.72 -12.15
N HIS A 5 -10.12 -5.55 -12.31
CA HIS A 5 -9.78 -5.03 -13.64
C HIS A 5 -8.59 -5.83 -14.17
N ALA A 6 -8.87 -6.82 -15.03
CA ALA A 6 -7.84 -7.59 -15.71
C ALA A 6 -8.39 -8.22 -16.99
N GLN A 7 -7.51 -8.45 -17.95
CA GLN A 7 -7.72 -9.36 -19.06
C GLN A 7 -7.02 -10.68 -18.73
N ALA A 8 -7.70 -11.80 -18.97
CA ALA A 8 -7.10 -13.12 -18.90
C ALA A 8 -6.59 -13.54 -20.28
N VAL A 9 -5.39 -14.10 -20.30
CA VAL A 9 -4.76 -14.77 -21.45
C VAL A 9 -4.62 -16.24 -21.06
N VAL A 10 -5.02 -17.15 -21.94
CA VAL A 10 -5.13 -18.58 -21.62
C VAL A 10 -4.37 -19.39 -22.67
N ASN A 11 -3.62 -20.40 -22.23
CA ASN A 11 -2.82 -21.30 -23.06
C ASN A 11 -1.87 -20.58 -24.02
N GLU A 12 -1.20 -19.52 -23.56
CA GLU A 12 -0.21 -18.83 -24.39
C GLU A 12 1.06 -19.69 -24.52
N VAL A 13 1.40 -20.08 -25.74
CA VAL A 13 2.64 -20.81 -26.03
C VAL A 13 3.79 -19.82 -26.14
N LEU A 14 4.78 -19.96 -25.27
CA LEU A 14 5.94 -19.06 -25.18
C LEU A 14 7.05 -19.45 -26.15
N GLY A 15 7.16 -20.75 -26.45
CA GLY A 15 8.19 -21.27 -27.34
C GLY A 15 8.50 -22.74 -27.10
N ARG A 16 9.63 -23.18 -27.65
CA ARG A 16 10.20 -24.52 -27.45
C ARG A 16 11.50 -24.43 -26.68
N SER A 17 11.71 -25.37 -25.76
CA SER A 17 12.98 -25.51 -25.06
C SER A 17 14.09 -25.90 -26.03
N ASN A 18 15.26 -25.30 -25.86
CA ASN A 18 16.51 -25.72 -26.53
C ASN A 18 17.34 -26.70 -25.67
N GLY A 19 16.81 -27.17 -24.54
CA GLY A 19 17.49 -28.11 -23.63
C GLY A 19 18.66 -27.52 -22.83
N MET A 20 18.90 -26.20 -22.90
CA MET A 20 20.00 -25.56 -22.18
C MET A 20 19.56 -25.00 -20.83
N PRO A 21 20.46 -24.87 -19.84
CA PRO A 21 20.19 -24.16 -18.59
C PRO A 21 19.88 -22.67 -18.80
N GLY A 22 19.15 -22.05 -17.87
CA GLY A 22 18.99 -20.59 -17.83
C GLY A 22 18.16 -19.99 -18.97
N GLN A 23 17.35 -20.80 -19.66
CA GLN A 23 16.49 -20.34 -20.75
C GLN A 23 15.52 -19.26 -20.29
N GLN A 24 15.20 -18.32 -21.20
CA GLN A 24 14.25 -17.25 -20.97
C GLN A 24 13.24 -17.16 -22.10
N PHE A 25 12.00 -16.86 -21.75
CA PHE A 25 10.89 -16.65 -22.66
C PHE A 25 10.13 -15.40 -22.24
N LYS A 26 9.39 -14.79 -23.18
CA LYS A 26 8.67 -13.55 -22.93
C LYS A 26 7.18 -13.76 -23.18
N LEU A 27 6.36 -13.35 -22.22
CA LEU A 27 4.91 -13.26 -22.39
C LEU A 27 4.55 -12.15 -23.38
N GLU A 28 3.51 -12.39 -24.17
CA GLU A 28 2.98 -11.42 -25.14
C GLU A 28 2.49 -10.15 -24.45
N ILE A 29 1.86 -10.28 -23.27
CA ILE A 29 1.26 -9.17 -22.54
C ILE A 29 1.87 -9.03 -21.13
N ALA A 30 2.44 -7.87 -20.86
CA ALA A 30 2.94 -7.44 -19.55
C ALA A 30 2.50 -5.99 -19.26
N PRO A 31 2.38 -5.56 -17.98
CA PRO A 31 2.68 -6.30 -16.76
C PRO A 31 1.60 -7.35 -16.43
N VAL A 32 1.97 -8.36 -15.64
CA VAL A 32 1.11 -9.44 -15.18
C VAL A 32 0.82 -9.31 -13.68
N LEU A 33 -0.40 -9.67 -13.28
CA LEU A 33 -0.85 -9.58 -11.87
C LEU A 33 -0.25 -10.71 -11.01
N PRO A 34 -0.41 -10.69 -9.68
CA PRO A 34 -0.07 -11.85 -8.86
C PRO A 34 -0.85 -13.09 -9.29
N ARG A 35 -0.15 -14.23 -9.40
CA ARG A 35 -0.73 -15.51 -9.84
C ARG A 35 -1.79 -15.99 -8.84
N ARG A 36 -2.86 -16.56 -9.37
CA ARG A 36 -3.86 -17.33 -8.60
C ARG A 36 -3.61 -18.83 -8.80
N ASN A 37 -4.21 -19.67 -7.97
CA ASN A 37 -4.19 -21.12 -8.20
C ASN A 37 -4.64 -21.46 -9.63
N GLY A 38 -3.82 -22.24 -10.33
CA GLY A 38 -4.04 -22.63 -11.73
C GLY A 38 -3.46 -21.66 -12.77
N GLU A 39 -2.99 -20.47 -12.38
CA GLU A 39 -2.25 -19.55 -13.26
C GLU A 39 -0.75 -19.86 -13.18
N THR A 40 -0.26 -20.81 -13.99
CA THR A 40 1.12 -21.29 -13.90
C THR A 40 1.74 -21.59 -15.26
N LEU A 41 3.05 -21.83 -15.27
CA LEU A 41 3.78 -22.34 -16.41
C LEU A 41 3.59 -23.85 -16.51
N GLU A 42 3.38 -24.33 -17.74
CA GLU A 42 3.34 -25.75 -18.05
C GLU A 42 4.35 -26.09 -19.16
N VAL A 43 5.01 -27.24 -19.00
CA VAL A 43 5.93 -27.80 -19.98
C VAL A 43 5.35 -29.09 -20.53
N GLN A 44 5.43 -29.27 -21.85
CA GLN A 44 4.89 -30.45 -22.50
C GLN A 44 5.86 -31.63 -22.37
N ASN A 45 5.35 -32.76 -21.87
CA ASN A 45 6.04 -34.03 -21.81
C ASN A 45 6.08 -34.74 -23.17
N PRO A 46 7.00 -35.70 -23.39
CA PRO A 46 7.10 -36.44 -24.65
C PRO A 46 5.83 -37.20 -25.05
N ASP A 47 4.99 -37.58 -24.07
CA ASP A 47 3.69 -38.23 -24.29
C ASP A 47 2.57 -37.23 -24.67
N GLY A 48 2.88 -35.94 -24.74
CA GLY A 48 1.96 -34.85 -25.06
C GLY A 48 1.21 -34.27 -23.88
N SER A 49 1.37 -34.84 -22.67
CA SER A 49 0.78 -34.30 -21.44
C SER A 49 1.44 -32.98 -21.02
N TRP A 50 0.73 -32.16 -20.26
CA TRP A 50 1.25 -30.89 -19.72
C TRP A 50 1.56 -31.05 -18.25
N GLU A 51 2.77 -30.67 -17.86
CA GLU A 51 3.23 -30.73 -16.48
C GLU A 51 3.41 -29.32 -15.93
N ALA A 52 2.78 -29.05 -14.79
CA ALA A 52 2.82 -27.75 -14.14
C ALA A 52 4.13 -27.56 -13.38
N TRP A 53 4.77 -26.42 -13.61
CA TRP A 53 5.96 -26.00 -12.88
C TRP A 53 5.56 -25.05 -11.75
N GLU A 54 6.36 -25.02 -10.68
CA GLU A 54 6.12 -24.17 -9.52
C GLU A 54 6.87 -22.83 -9.67
N GLU A 55 6.17 -21.72 -9.45
CA GLU A 55 6.79 -20.40 -9.49
C GLU A 55 7.66 -20.17 -8.24
N ARG A 56 8.88 -19.68 -8.45
CA ARG A 56 9.80 -19.23 -7.40
C ARG A 56 10.31 -17.83 -7.74
N GLU A 57 10.51 -17.01 -6.71
CA GLU A 57 11.15 -15.70 -6.88
C GLU A 57 12.61 -15.83 -7.37
N HIS A 58 13.32 -16.85 -6.89
CA HIS A 58 14.69 -17.14 -7.26
C HIS A 58 15.02 -18.63 -7.17
N PHE A 59 16.08 -19.06 -7.85
CA PHE A 59 16.46 -20.47 -7.90
C PHE A 59 17.40 -20.94 -6.78
N GLY A 60 17.84 -20.08 -5.85
CA GLY A 60 18.91 -20.40 -4.89
C GLY A 60 18.72 -21.65 -4.02
N SER A 61 17.47 -22.05 -3.77
CA SER A 61 17.10 -23.27 -3.02
C SER A 61 16.65 -24.44 -3.93
N SER A 62 16.65 -24.25 -5.25
CA SER A 62 16.16 -25.23 -6.21
C SER A 62 17.22 -26.29 -6.52
N MET A 63 16.85 -27.55 -6.37
CA MET A 63 17.68 -28.69 -6.75
C MET A 63 17.49 -29.01 -8.25
N PRO A 64 18.42 -29.74 -8.91
CA PRO A 64 18.35 -30.03 -10.34
C PRO A 64 17.07 -30.75 -10.82
N GLY A 65 16.36 -31.43 -9.92
CA GLY A 65 15.08 -32.10 -10.25
C GLY A 65 13.83 -31.27 -9.95
N ASN A 66 13.96 -30.07 -9.39
CA ASN A 66 12.79 -29.26 -9.05
C ASN A 66 12.30 -28.48 -10.26
N MET A 67 11.05 -28.75 -10.66
CA MET A 67 10.37 -28.08 -11.77
C MET A 67 9.95 -26.67 -11.37
N HIS A 68 10.93 -25.78 -11.27
CA HIS A 68 10.74 -24.40 -10.85
C HIS A 68 10.94 -23.44 -12.03
N PHE A 69 10.12 -22.41 -12.10
CA PHE A 69 10.33 -21.27 -12.99
C PHE A 69 10.26 -19.96 -12.19
N ALA A 70 10.81 -18.89 -12.74
CA ALA A 70 10.67 -17.55 -12.19
C ALA A 70 9.99 -16.65 -13.24
N LEU A 71 9.14 -15.72 -12.80
CA LEU A 71 8.46 -14.79 -13.67
C LEU A 71 8.61 -13.35 -13.14
N ASP A 72 9.27 -12.51 -13.94
CA ASP A 72 9.23 -11.07 -13.70
C ASP A 72 7.87 -10.53 -14.14
N SER A 73 7.05 -10.15 -13.16
CA SER A 73 5.68 -9.69 -13.38
C SER A 73 5.59 -8.34 -14.12
N VAL A 74 6.66 -7.54 -14.12
CA VAL A 74 6.68 -6.24 -14.81
C VAL A 74 7.08 -6.40 -16.26
N SER A 75 8.16 -7.15 -16.52
CA SER A 75 8.68 -7.34 -17.88
C SER A 75 8.02 -8.49 -18.65
N GLY A 76 7.36 -9.42 -17.95
CA GLY A 76 6.77 -10.63 -18.52
C GLY A 76 7.82 -11.69 -18.88
N ILE A 77 9.04 -11.60 -18.35
CA ILE A 77 10.11 -12.57 -18.63
C ILE A 77 9.94 -13.78 -17.72
N VAL A 78 9.73 -14.94 -18.33
CA VAL A 78 9.81 -16.26 -17.70
C VAL A 78 11.24 -16.76 -17.81
N GLY A 79 11.84 -17.15 -16.69
CA GLY A 79 13.16 -17.76 -16.62
C GLY A 79 13.13 -19.17 -16.07
N PHE A 80 14.07 -19.98 -16.52
CA PHE A 80 14.40 -21.29 -15.95
C PHE A 80 15.75 -21.22 -15.22
N GLY A 81 15.97 -22.17 -14.33
CA GLY A 81 17.12 -22.11 -13.45
C GLY A 81 18.46 -22.35 -14.18
N PRO A 82 19.51 -21.55 -13.85
CA PRO A 82 20.80 -21.63 -14.52
C PRO A 82 21.72 -22.70 -13.93
N THR A 83 22.76 -23.05 -14.68
CA THR A 83 23.96 -23.66 -14.12
C THR A 83 24.90 -22.55 -13.64
N VAL A 84 25.32 -22.61 -12.38
CA VAL A 84 26.28 -21.66 -11.81
C VAL A 84 27.55 -22.42 -11.42
N ARG A 85 28.70 -21.83 -11.74
CA ARG A 85 29.99 -22.36 -11.33
C ARG A 85 30.34 -21.86 -9.95
N ASP A 86 30.71 -22.77 -9.05
CA ASP A 86 31.17 -22.42 -7.72
C ASP A 86 32.63 -21.90 -7.75
N PRO A 87 33.11 -21.24 -6.67
CA PRO A 87 34.48 -20.73 -6.58
C PRO A 87 35.56 -21.82 -6.63
N GLU A 88 35.21 -23.08 -6.35
CA GLU A 88 36.11 -24.23 -6.38
C GLU A 88 36.16 -24.89 -7.78
N GLY A 89 35.39 -24.36 -8.73
CA GLY A 89 35.37 -24.76 -10.13
C GLY A 89 34.30 -25.80 -10.48
N GLY A 90 33.51 -26.28 -9.51
CA GLY A 90 32.38 -27.17 -9.69
C GLY A 90 31.19 -26.48 -10.34
N GLU A 91 30.37 -27.24 -11.07
CA GLU A 91 29.14 -26.73 -11.68
C GLU A 91 27.92 -27.24 -10.91
N ARG A 92 27.02 -26.32 -10.56
CA ARG A 92 25.76 -26.64 -9.90
C ARG A 92 24.58 -26.16 -10.73
N GLN A 93 23.72 -27.10 -11.10
CA GLN A 93 22.42 -26.79 -11.71
C GLN A 93 21.40 -26.40 -10.63
N TYR A 94 20.68 -25.31 -10.87
CA TYR A 94 19.57 -24.88 -10.03
C TYR A 94 18.25 -25.08 -10.79
N GLY A 95 17.34 -25.89 -10.25
CA GLY A 95 16.08 -26.23 -10.93
C GLY A 95 16.25 -27.15 -12.13
N ALA A 96 15.15 -27.75 -12.57
CA ALA A 96 15.09 -28.62 -13.73
C ALA A 96 15.24 -27.82 -15.03
N ILE A 97 15.82 -28.47 -16.04
CA ILE A 97 15.91 -27.94 -17.40
C ILE A 97 14.75 -28.53 -18.20
N PRO A 98 13.91 -27.72 -18.86
CA PRO A 98 12.86 -28.24 -19.71
C PRO A 98 13.45 -29.14 -20.82
N PRO A 99 12.88 -30.33 -21.08
CA PRO A 99 13.41 -31.24 -22.09
C PRO A 99 13.55 -30.56 -23.45
N GLU A 100 14.59 -30.90 -24.22
CA GLU A 100 14.80 -30.33 -25.55
C GLU A 100 13.57 -30.56 -26.46
N GLY A 101 13.14 -29.51 -27.14
CA GLY A 101 11.98 -29.55 -28.03
C GLY A 101 10.61 -29.48 -27.33
N ALA A 102 10.56 -29.58 -26.00
CA ALA A 102 9.33 -29.45 -25.22
C ALA A 102 8.68 -28.08 -25.45
N LEU A 103 7.36 -28.06 -25.68
CA LEU A 103 6.60 -26.82 -25.73
C LEU A 103 6.44 -26.25 -24.32
N ILE A 104 6.57 -24.94 -24.21
CA ILE A 104 6.42 -24.20 -22.96
C ILE A 104 5.24 -23.27 -23.14
N ARG A 105 4.29 -23.29 -22.20
CA ARG A 105 3.14 -22.41 -22.22
C ARG A 105 2.83 -21.84 -20.84
N MET A 106 2.16 -20.70 -20.81
CA MET A 106 1.46 -20.23 -19.63
C MET A 106 0.01 -20.72 -19.69
N SER A 107 -0.42 -21.54 -18.72
CA SER A 107 -1.77 -22.13 -18.71
C SER A 107 -2.85 -21.05 -18.67
N CYS A 108 -2.64 -20.05 -17.83
CA CYS A 108 -3.45 -18.85 -17.73
C CYS A 108 -2.64 -17.76 -17.04
N TYR A 109 -2.77 -16.52 -17.49
CA TYR A 109 -2.35 -15.38 -16.72
C TYR A 109 -3.25 -14.17 -16.92
N ARG A 110 -3.16 -13.24 -15.97
CA ARG A 110 -3.89 -11.98 -16.00
C ARG A 110 -2.96 -10.79 -16.15
N SER A 111 -3.32 -9.88 -17.04
CA SER A 111 -2.69 -8.57 -17.23
C SER A 111 -3.71 -7.44 -17.07
N GLY A 112 -3.27 -6.27 -16.63
CA GLY A 112 -4.11 -5.10 -16.40
C GLY A 112 -3.97 -4.55 -14.97
N GLY A 113 -5.00 -3.86 -14.50
CA GLY A 113 -4.95 -3.12 -13.24
C GLY A 113 -4.52 -1.68 -13.46
N GLY A 114 -3.56 -1.20 -12.68
CA GLY A 114 -3.09 0.18 -12.79
C GLY A 114 -4.07 1.22 -12.25
N VAL A 115 -3.65 2.48 -12.27
CA VAL A 115 -4.52 3.59 -11.86
C VAL A 115 -5.75 3.73 -12.75
N ALA A 116 -5.66 3.28 -14.02
CA ALA A 116 -6.78 3.22 -14.96
C ALA A 116 -7.93 2.30 -14.50
N GLY A 117 -7.65 1.35 -13.60
CA GLY A 117 -8.67 0.52 -12.97
C GLY A 117 -9.48 1.22 -11.87
N ASN A 118 -9.04 2.39 -11.41
CA ASN A 118 -9.73 3.14 -10.38
C ASN A 118 -10.80 4.04 -11.01
N VAL A 119 -12.05 3.57 -11.01
CA VAL A 119 -13.19 4.29 -11.57
C VAL A 119 -14.28 4.52 -10.54
N GLY A 120 -14.98 5.65 -10.67
CA GLY A 120 -16.13 5.97 -9.82
C GLY A 120 -17.26 4.94 -9.91
N SER A 121 -18.23 5.06 -9.00
CA SER A 121 -19.47 4.27 -9.08
C SER A 121 -20.18 4.50 -10.41
N GLU A 122 -20.86 3.47 -10.89
CA GLU A 122 -21.68 3.48 -12.11
C GLU A 122 -20.93 3.75 -13.41
N ARG A 123 -19.59 3.65 -13.42
CA ARG A 123 -18.76 3.90 -14.60
C ARG A 123 -18.50 2.65 -15.44
N ILE A 124 -18.55 1.45 -14.87
CA ILE A 124 -18.33 0.18 -15.58
C ILE A 124 -19.66 -0.30 -16.18
N THR A 125 -20.03 0.20 -17.36
CA THR A 125 -21.38 0.00 -17.92
C THR A 125 -21.48 -1.01 -19.06
N VAL A 126 -20.34 -1.40 -19.64
CA VAL A 126 -20.30 -2.20 -20.88
C VAL A 126 -20.10 -3.69 -20.56
N LEU A 127 -21.01 -4.54 -21.07
CA LEU A 127 -20.84 -5.99 -21.09
C LEU A 127 -19.96 -6.39 -22.27
N LYS A 128 -18.77 -6.93 -22.01
CA LYS A 128 -17.92 -7.53 -23.05
C LYS A 128 -18.38 -8.93 -23.46
N THR A 129 -19.01 -9.65 -22.54
CA THR A 129 -19.62 -10.97 -22.80
C THR A 129 -21.11 -10.86 -22.56
N ALA A 130 -21.91 -11.28 -23.54
CA ALA A 130 -23.36 -11.30 -23.40
C ALA A 130 -23.78 -12.40 -22.41
N VAL A 131 -24.58 -12.03 -21.41
CA VAL A 131 -25.20 -12.97 -20.48
C VAL A 131 -26.71 -12.92 -20.73
N PRO A 132 -27.37 -14.05 -21.06
CA PRO A 132 -28.80 -14.07 -21.32
C PRO A 132 -29.60 -13.42 -20.19
N TYR A 133 -30.63 -12.67 -20.56
CA TYR A 133 -31.55 -11.96 -19.65
C TYR A 133 -30.94 -10.82 -18.81
N ILE A 134 -29.67 -10.44 -19.04
CA ILE A 134 -29.06 -9.27 -18.40
C ILE A 134 -29.08 -8.06 -19.35
N ALA A 135 -29.91 -7.06 -19.03
CA ALA A 135 -30.06 -5.86 -19.84
C ALA A 135 -28.99 -4.78 -19.61
N ARG A 136 -28.44 -4.68 -18.38
CA ARG A 136 -27.42 -3.68 -18.02
C ARG A 136 -26.57 -4.15 -16.85
N VAL A 137 -25.33 -3.66 -16.83
CA VAL A 137 -24.42 -3.81 -15.69
C VAL A 137 -23.86 -2.45 -15.29
N HIS A 138 -23.58 -2.28 -14.01
CA HIS A 138 -22.83 -1.16 -13.47
C HIS A 138 -22.18 -1.54 -12.15
N ASN A 139 -21.05 -0.92 -11.81
CA ASN A 139 -20.42 -1.08 -10.51
C ASN A 139 -21.13 -0.21 -9.46
N ARG A 140 -21.81 -0.81 -8.48
CA ARG A 140 -22.51 -0.07 -7.42
C ARG A 140 -21.57 0.73 -6.50
N LYS A 141 -20.34 0.24 -6.33
CA LYS A 141 -19.27 0.87 -5.55
C LYS A 141 -18.14 1.28 -6.49
N PRO A 142 -17.35 2.33 -6.17
CA PRO A 142 -16.15 2.66 -6.93
C PRO A 142 -15.19 1.47 -6.96
N SER A 143 -14.49 1.31 -8.08
CA SER A 143 -13.35 0.41 -8.19
C SER A 143 -12.12 1.14 -7.66
N VAL A 144 -11.39 0.50 -6.76
CA VAL A 144 -10.25 1.08 -6.04
C VAL A 144 -9.13 0.05 -5.92
N GLY A 145 -7.93 0.51 -5.57
CA GLY A 145 -6.77 -0.36 -5.29
C GLY A 145 -5.86 -0.63 -6.49
N GLY A 146 -6.20 -0.14 -7.68
CA GLY A 146 -5.32 -0.20 -8.85
C GLY A 146 -4.14 0.76 -8.70
N ARG A 147 -2.92 0.27 -8.97
CA ARG A 147 -1.68 1.06 -8.95
C ARG A 147 -0.79 0.64 -10.11
N ASP A 148 -0.10 1.60 -10.71
CA ASP A 148 0.87 1.32 -11.76
C ASP A 148 2.13 0.69 -11.17
N ALA A 149 2.91 0.02 -12.01
CA ALA A 149 4.18 -0.56 -11.63
C ALA A 149 5.14 0.53 -11.10
N GLU A 150 6.06 0.13 -10.22
CA GLU A 150 7.07 1.04 -9.68
C GLU A 150 7.96 1.58 -10.81
N THR A 151 8.14 2.90 -10.84
CA THR A 151 9.04 3.57 -11.78
C THR A 151 10.51 3.30 -11.42
N LEU A 152 11.40 3.31 -12.41
CA LEU A 152 12.84 3.12 -12.19
C LEU A 152 13.44 4.10 -11.16
N GLU A 153 13.02 5.36 -11.15
CA GLU A 153 13.50 6.38 -10.20
C GLU A 153 13.13 6.02 -8.74
N HIS A 154 11.88 5.65 -8.50
CA HIS A 154 11.45 5.15 -7.19
C HIS A 154 12.18 3.86 -6.80
N ALA A 155 12.41 2.95 -7.74
CA ALA A 155 13.17 1.73 -7.50
C ALA A 155 14.63 2.03 -7.11
N GLN A 156 15.28 3.01 -7.74
CA GLN A 156 16.63 3.46 -7.37
C GLN A 156 16.68 4.04 -5.94
N MET A 157 15.65 4.81 -5.54
CA MET A 157 15.53 5.32 -4.16
C MET A 157 15.23 4.21 -3.14
N ARG A 158 14.60 3.11 -3.57
CA ARG A 158 14.29 1.93 -2.75
C ARG A 158 15.48 0.99 -2.61
N ALA A 159 16.28 0.79 -3.66
CA ALA A 159 17.34 -0.23 -3.71
C ALA A 159 18.35 -0.18 -2.54
N PRO A 160 18.88 0.99 -2.11
CA PRO A 160 19.77 1.05 -0.95
C PRO A 160 19.12 0.55 0.35
N LYS A 161 17.81 0.77 0.51
CA LYS A 161 17.06 0.31 1.69
C LYS A 161 16.91 -1.21 1.69
N VAL A 162 16.60 -1.81 0.53
CA VAL A 162 16.56 -3.27 0.37
C VAL A 162 17.91 -3.89 0.75
N LEU A 163 19.01 -3.39 0.17
CA LEU A 163 20.36 -3.89 0.43
C LEU A 163 20.75 -3.75 1.91
N ARG A 164 20.36 -2.63 2.55
CA ARG A 164 20.61 -2.41 3.98
C ARG A 164 19.88 -3.41 4.86
N THR A 165 18.62 -3.75 4.54
CA THR A 165 17.84 -4.71 5.32
C THR A 165 18.30 -6.15 5.15
N SER A 166 18.97 -6.51 4.05
CA SER A 166 19.30 -7.91 3.71
C SER A 166 18.11 -8.87 3.88
N PHE A 167 16.90 -8.37 3.61
CA PHE A 167 15.63 -9.07 3.81
C PHE A 167 15.36 -9.53 5.26
N ARG A 168 15.90 -8.85 6.27
CA ARG A 168 15.64 -9.13 7.70
C ARG A 168 15.07 -7.90 8.41
N ALA A 169 14.08 -8.11 9.26
CA ALA A 169 13.45 -7.07 10.08
C ALA A 169 14.12 -7.00 11.46
N VAL A 170 15.07 -6.07 11.63
CA VAL A 170 15.83 -5.91 12.89
C VAL A 170 15.52 -4.57 13.56
N SER A 171 15.69 -3.46 12.84
CA SER A 171 15.36 -2.12 13.34
C SER A 171 13.91 -1.74 13.07
N ALA A 172 13.41 -0.71 13.76
CA ALA A 172 12.06 -0.18 13.51
C ALA A 172 11.90 0.25 12.04
N GLU A 173 12.92 0.88 11.48
CA GLU A 173 12.95 1.30 10.08
C GLU A 173 12.90 0.11 9.11
N ASP A 174 13.50 -1.03 9.47
CA ASP A 174 13.44 -2.24 8.63
C ASP A 174 12.04 -2.85 8.63
N TYR A 175 11.36 -2.90 9.78
CA TYR A 175 9.95 -3.31 9.86
C TYR A 175 9.05 -2.36 9.07
N GLU A 176 9.24 -1.05 9.18
CA GLU A 176 8.48 -0.06 8.40
C GLU A 176 8.69 -0.21 6.90
N PHE A 177 9.93 -0.49 6.50
CA PHE A 177 10.30 -0.70 5.10
C PHE A 177 9.68 -1.98 4.54
N LEU A 178 9.92 -3.12 5.19
CA LEU A 178 9.43 -4.43 4.75
C LEU A 178 7.90 -4.51 4.78
N ALA A 179 7.24 -3.87 5.74
CA ALA A 179 5.79 -3.79 5.76
C ALA A 179 5.23 -3.06 4.53
N ARG A 180 5.89 -1.97 4.06
CA ARG A 180 5.48 -1.27 2.83
C ARG A 180 5.72 -2.10 1.58
N GLU A 181 6.73 -2.97 1.57
CA GLU A 181 6.97 -3.88 0.45
C GLU A 181 5.90 -4.98 0.36
N ALA A 182 5.41 -5.47 1.51
CA ALA A 182 4.41 -6.52 1.56
C ALA A 182 3.07 -6.14 0.88
N SER A 183 2.71 -4.85 0.86
CA SER A 183 1.50 -4.40 0.19
C SER A 183 1.59 -2.97 -0.31
N SER A 184 1.38 -2.80 -1.62
CA SER A 184 1.28 -1.48 -2.26
C SER A 184 0.04 -0.70 -1.83
N GLY A 185 -0.93 -1.30 -1.13
CA GLY A 185 -2.11 -0.57 -0.61
C GLY A 185 -1.81 0.28 0.63
N ILE A 186 -0.61 0.18 1.20
CA ILE A 186 -0.22 0.91 2.40
C ILE A 186 0.28 2.31 2.03
N ALA A 187 -0.23 3.33 2.72
CA ALA A 187 0.22 4.71 2.56
C ALA A 187 1.29 5.08 3.58
N ARG A 188 1.10 4.70 4.85
CA ARG A 188 2.06 4.96 5.92
C ARG A 188 2.18 3.74 6.83
N VAL A 189 3.38 3.56 7.37
CA VAL A 189 3.68 2.54 8.38
C VAL A 189 4.47 3.19 9.49
N ARG A 190 4.17 2.81 10.72
CA ARG A 190 4.99 3.11 11.90
C ARG A 190 5.30 1.84 12.68
N CYS A 191 6.57 1.61 12.97
CA CYS A 191 6.98 0.55 13.87
C CYS A 191 7.25 1.13 15.26
N LEU A 192 6.62 0.54 16.27
CA LEU A 192 6.82 0.85 17.67
C LEU A 192 7.59 -0.30 18.33
N GLN A 193 8.64 0.08 19.04
CA GLN A 193 9.47 -0.83 19.81
C GLN A 193 9.27 -0.61 21.32
N PRO A 194 9.57 -1.61 22.15
CA PRO A 194 9.48 -1.47 23.59
C PRO A 194 10.43 -0.36 24.07
N ARG A 195 9.94 0.52 24.93
CA ARG A 195 10.76 1.56 25.56
C ARG A 195 11.05 1.18 27.01
N ALA A 196 12.28 1.42 27.44
CA ALA A 196 12.76 1.09 28.79
C ALA A 196 11.91 1.70 29.93
N SER A 197 11.21 2.81 29.68
CA SER A 197 10.40 3.52 30.69
C SER A 197 8.90 3.19 30.66
N GLY A 198 8.46 2.20 29.86
CA GLY A 198 7.04 1.82 29.82
C GLY A 198 6.08 2.95 29.43
N SER A 199 6.51 3.86 28.55
CA SER A 199 5.68 4.99 28.11
C SER A 199 4.35 4.52 27.51
N THR A 200 3.27 5.21 27.82
CA THR A 200 1.93 4.96 27.28
C THR A 200 1.99 4.85 25.74
N GLY A 201 1.48 3.74 25.19
CA GLY A 201 1.49 3.47 23.75
C GLY A 201 2.69 2.66 23.23
N SER A 202 3.73 2.41 24.04
CA SER A 202 4.81 1.48 23.68
C SER A 202 4.42 0.02 23.91
N PRO A 203 4.82 -0.92 23.03
CA PRO A 203 4.56 -2.34 23.22
C PRO A 203 5.42 -2.94 24.35
N PRO A 204 5.01 -4.07 24.95
CA PRO A 204 5.79 -4.81 25.95
C PRO A 204 7.13 -5.31 25.43
N ALA A 205 8.08 -5.59 26.32
CA ALA A 205 9.38 -6.18 25.94
C ALA A 205 9.20 -7.46 25.10
N GLY A 206 10.01 -7.60 24.05
CA GLY A 206 9.92 -8.72 23.09
C GLY A 206 8.79 -8.59 22.05
N VAL A 207 7.97 -7.54 22.11
CA VAL A 207 6.91 -7.26 21.14
C VAL A 207 7.29 -6.11 20.23
N VAL A 208 7.17 -6.31 18.92
CA VAL A 208 7.24 -5.25 17.91
C VAL A 208 5.85 -5.00 17.37
N ARG A 209 5.40 -3.75 17.42
CA ARG A 209 4.07 -3.36 16.93
C ARG A 209 4.20 -2.54 15.64
N VAL A 210 3.58 -3.01 14.57
CA VAL A 210 3.55 -2.34 13.27
C VAL A 210 2.15 -1.77 13.04
N LEU A 211 2.06 -0.44 12.94
CA LEU A 211 0.84 0.31 12.70
C LEU A 211 0.74 0.66 11.21
N ILE A 212 -0.38 0.28 10.59
CA ILE A 212 -0.62 0.47 9.16
C ILE A 212 -1.70 1.53 8.95
N VAL A 213 -1.41 2.46 8.03
CA VAL A 213 -2.38 3.42 7.49
C VAL A 213 -2.56 3.12 6.01
N PRO A 214 -3.76 2.72 5.56
CA PRO A 214 -4.01 2.41 4.15
C PRO A 214 -4.06 3.68 3.30
N HIS A 215 -3.86 3.52 2.00
CA HIS A 215 -4.20 4.56 1.04
C HIS A 215 -5.72 4.70 0.94
N VAL A 216 -6.21 5.94 0.82
CA VAL A 216 -7.64 6.26 0.65
C VAL A 216 -7.83 7.10 -0.59
N GLY A 217 -8.96 6.91 -1.28
CA GLY A 217 -9.35 7.80 -2.37
C GLY A 217 -9.77 9.16 -1.82
N HIS A 218 -9.32 10.25 -2.46
CA HIS A 218 -9.63 11.63 -2.08
C HIS A 218 -9.19 12.01 -0.66
N PRO A 219 -7.89 11.92 -0.32
CA PRO A 219 -7.39 12.24 1.01
C PRO A 219 -7.58 13.72 1.41
N GLU A 220 -7.88 14.60 0.45
CA GLU A 220 -8.17 16.02 0.67
C GLU A 220 -9.51 16.28 1.37
N ARG A 221 -10.41 15.30 1.38
CA ARG A 221 -11.72 15.40 2.04
C ARG A 221 -11.61 15.00 3.52
N ARG A 222 -12.65 15.30 4.29
CA ARG A 222 -12.79 14.79 5.66
C ARG A 222 -12.74 13.26 5.66
N LEU A 223 -11.77 12.71 6.38
CA LEU A 223 -11.56 11.26 6.50
C LEU A 223 -12.28 10.72 7.73
N LEU A 224 -13.08 9.67 7.52
CA LEU A 224 -13.72 8.93 8.61
C LEU A 224 -12.80 7.80 9.10
N PRO A 225 -12.75 7.48 10.40
CA PRO A 225 -11.92 6.39 10.93
C PRO A 225 -12.14 5.04 10.25
N GLU A 226 -13.36 4.77 9.79
CA GLU A 226 -13.72 3.54 9.08
C GLU A 226 -13.01 3.41 7.73
N GLN A 227 -12.76 4.54 7.04
CA GLN A 227 -12.04 4.58 5.77
C GLN A 227 -10.54 4.32 5.96
N LEU A 228 -10.02 4.58 7.15
CA LEU A 228 -8.62 4.40 7.52
C LEU A 228 -8.32 3.01 8.10
N ARG A 229 -9.28 2.08 8.05
CA ARG A 229 -9.08 0.68 8.42
C ARG A 229 -8.54 -0.11 7.23
N PRO A 230 -7.34 -0.72 7.34
CA PRO A 230 -6.82 -1.57 6.28
C PRO A 230 -7.69 -2.83 6.13
N PRO A 231 -7.87 -3.34 4.90
CA PRO A 231 -8.59 -4.58 4.67
C PRO A 231 -7.86 -5.78 5.32
N ARG A 232 -8.61 -6.82 5.68
CA ARG A 232 -8.04 -8.00 6.37
C ARG A 232 -6.95 -8.69 5.57
N GLU A 233 -7.12 -8.78 4.25
CA GLU A 233 -6.13 -9.37 3.33
C GLU A 233 -4.78 -8.65 3.43
N MET A 234 -4.78 -7.31 3.43
CA MET A 234 -3.56 -6.52 3.61
C MET A 234 -2.85 -6.78 4.94
N ILE A 235 -3.61 -6.94 6.03
CA ILE A 235 -3.02 -7.28 7.34
C ILE A 235 -2.36 -8.67 7.29
N GLN A 236 -3.00 -9.64 6.62
CA GLN A 236 -2.47 -10.99 6.46
C GLN A 236 -1.22 -11.02 5.60
N ASP A 237 -1.22 -10.31 4.46
CA ASP A 237 -0.06 -10.20 3.57
C ASP A 237 1.16 -9.65 4.31
N VAL A 238 0.98 -8.58 5.09
CA VAL A 238 2.05 -7.98 5.89
C VAL A 238 2.50 -8.91 7.01
N GLN A 239 1.58 -9.61 7.67
CA GLN A 239 1.90 -10.58 8.72
C GLN A 239 2.78 -11.70 8.18
N SER A 240 2.35 -12.36 7.10
CA SER A 240 3.09 -13.45 6.48
C SER A 240 4.46 -12.99 5.99
N TYR A 241 4.54 -11.83 5.31
CA TYR A 241 5.79 -11.30 4.78
C TYR A 241 6.82 -10.98 5.89
N LEU A 242 6.36 -10.39 7.00
CA LEU A 242 7.23 -10.06 8.13
C LEU A 242 7.57 -11.27 9.01
N ASP A 243 6.68 -12.26 9.14
CA ASP A 243 6.94 -13.48 9.92
C ASP A 243 8.13 -14.28 9.38
N GLU A 244 8.31 -14.31 8.05
CA GLU A 244 9.46 -14.94 7.38
C GLU A 244 10.79 -14.20 7.63
N ARG A 245 10.73 -12.92 8.02
CA ARG A 245 11.88 -11.99 8.01
C ARG A 245 12.23 -11.45 9.40
N ARG A 246 11.37 -11.66 10.41
CA ARG A 246 11.59 -11.21 11.79
C ARG A 246 12.52 -12.13 12.56
N LEU A 247 13.04 -11.64 13.69
CA LEU A 247 13.77 -12.46 14.65
C LEU A 247 12.84 -13.46 15.33
N LEU A 248 13.32 -14.70 15.53
CA LEU A 248 12.53 -15.81 16.11
C LEU A 248 11.87 -15.47 17.44
N THR A 249 12.58 -14.75 18.32
CA THR A 249 12.14 -14.41 19.67
C THR A 249 11.25 -13.15 19.74
N THR A 250 11.00 -12.49 18.62
CA THR A 250 10.18 -11.27 18.57
C THR A 250 8.74 -11.60 18.25
N ARG A 251 7.80 -11.20 19.12
CA ARG A 251 6.37 -11.28 18.81
C ARG A 251 5.96 -10.08 17.97
N LEU A 252 5.34 -10.34 16.82
CA LEU A 252 4.84 -9.29 15.93
C LEU A 252 3.35 -9.02 16.22
N GLU A 253 3.01 -7.73 16.36
CA GLU A 253 1.63 -7.24 16.44
C GLU A 253 1.37 -6.26 15.30
N ILE A 254 0.46 -6.60 14.38
CA ILE A 254 0.04 -5.69 13.31
C ILE A 254 -1.31 -5.09 13.68
N GLY A 255 -1.43 -3.77 13.54
CA GLY A 255 -2.66 -3.06 13.86
C GLY A 255 -2.80 -1.73 13.13
N VAL A 256 -3.76 -0.93 13.60
CA VAL A 256 -3.99 0.44 13.16
C VAL A 256 -3.57 1.40 14.26
N PRO A 257 -3.14 2.63 13.92
CA PRO A 257 -2.98 3.66 14.93
C PRO A 257 -4.31 4.05 15.54
N THR A 258 -4.23 4.64 16.74
CA THR A 258 -5.38 5.26 17.38
C THR A 258 -5.62 6.62 16.74
N TYR A 259 -6.74 6.77 16.03
CA TYR A 259 -7.10 8.05 15.42
C TYR A 259 -7.76 8.96 16.44
N THR A 260 -7.13 10.09 16.74
CA THR A 260 -7.69 11.16 17.58
C THR A 260 -8.39 12.18 16.68
N LEU A 261 -9.72 12.23 16.78
CA LEU A 261 -10.59 13.12 16.00
C LEU A 261 -10.61 14.51 16.64
N VAL A 262 -10.16 15.53 15.91
CA VAL A 262 -10.08 16.91 16.43
C VAL A 262 -11.02 17.83 15.66
N GLY A 263 -11.97 18.42 16.36
CA GLY A 263 -12.83 19.49 15.88
C GLY A 263 -12.25 20.86 16.23
N ILE A 264 -12.44 21.81 15.34
CA ILE A 264 -11.97 23.20 15.53
C ILE A 264 -13.20 24.10 15.45
N GLN A 265 -13.40 24.88 16.50
CA GLN A 265 -14.41 25.93 16.53
C GLN A 265 -13.70 27.26 16.44
N ALA A 266 -13.96 28.05 15.41
CA ALA A 266 -13.29 29.33 15.24
C ALA A 266 -14.24 30.44 14.74
N ARG A 267 -13.93 31.67 15.15
CA ARG A 267 -14.57 32.89 14.68
C ARG A 267 -13.54 33.76 13.98
N LEU A 268 -13.83 34.12 12.73
CA LEU A 268 -12.93 34.85 11.84
C LEU A 268 -13.55 36.17 11.44
N LYS A 269 -12.75 37.23 11.38
CA LYS A 269 -13.11 38.49 10.72
C LYS A 269 -12.63 38.44 9.29
N ALA A 270 -13.54 38.58 8.32
CA ALA A 270 -13.19 38.72 6.91
C ALA A 270 -12.80 40.17 6.59
N ARG A 271 -11.89 40.34 5.63
CA ARG A 271 -11.58 41.67 5.09
C ARG A 271 -12.81 42.28 4.41
N PRO A 272 -12.94 43.62 4.36
CA PRO A 272 -14.11 44.29 3.79
C PRO A 272 -14.48 43.83 2.36
N GLU A 273 -13.47 43.56 1.54
CA GLU A 273 -13.58 43.14 0.15
C GLU A 273 -13.75 41.63 -0.06
N ALA A 274 -13.59 40.82 1.00
CA ALA A 274 -13.68 39.37 0.90
C ALA A 274 -15.14 38.86 1.02
N ASP A 275 -15.43 37.75 0.34
CA ASP A 275 -16.69 37.03 0.49
C ASP A 275 -16.63 36.10 1.72
N PRO A 276 -17.45 36.32 2.76
CA PRO A 276 -17.42 35.51 3.99
C PRO A 276 -17.64 34.02 3.76
N GLU A 277 -18.51 33.63 2.82
CA GLU A 277 -18.79 32.22 2.54
C GLU A 277 -17.59 31.54 1.89
N LYS A 278 -16.89 32.25 1.00
CA LYS A 278 -15.65 31.77 0.42
C LYS A 278 -14.54 31.65 1.45
N VAL A 279 -14.37 32.65 2.32
CA VAL A 279 -13.40 32.61 3.43
C VAL A 279 -13.66 31.42 4.35
N LYS A 280 -14.93 31.16 4.66
CA LYS A 280 -15.34 30.00 5.46
C LYS A 280 -14.94 28.68 4.80
N ALA A 281 -15.30 28.50 3.52
CA ALA A 281 -14.98 27.28 2.77
C ALA A 281 -13.47 27.05 2.65
N ASP A 282 -12.70 28.11 2.37
CA ASP A 282 -11.24 28.05 2.27
C ASP A 282 -10.59 27.72 3.63
N ALA A 283 -11.11 28.29 4.73
CA ALA A 283 -10.65 27.98 6.08
C ALA A 283 -10.92 26.51 6.45
N GLU A 284 -12.13 26.00 6.18
CA GLU A 284 -12.50 24.60 6.41
C GLU A 284 -11.62 23.64 5.59
N ALA A 285 -11.43 23.91 4.30
CA ALA A 285 -10.58 23.09 3.43
C ALA A 285 -9.13 23.04 3.92
N ARG A 286 -8.59 24.18 4.40
CA ARG A 286 -7.24 24.23 4.95
C ARG A 286 -7.12 23.47 6.27
N LEU A 287 -8.14 23.51 7.14
CA LEU A 287 -8.17 22.70 8.35
C LEU A 287 -8.22 21.19 8.04
N TYR A 288 -9.11 20.77 7.14
CA TYR A 288 -9.23 19.37 6.71
C TYR A 288 -7.93 18.84 6.07
N ARG A 289 -7.21 19.70 5.35
CA ARG A 289 -5.88 19.36 4.81
C ARG A 289 -4.82 19.32 5.90
N PHE A 290 -4.80 20.28 6.83
CA PHE A 290 -3.75 20.40 7.84
C PHE A 290 -3.83 19.29 8.89
N ILE A 291 -5.02 19.01 9.43
CA ILE A 291 -5.26 17.97 10.42
C ILE A 291 -5.62 16.67 9.70
N ASN A 292 -4.66 16.15 8.93
CA ASN A 292 -4.84 14.98 8.07
C ASN A 292 -3.70 13.98 8.25
N PRO A 293 -4.00 12.69 8.49
CA PRO A 293 -2.97 11.67 8.71
C PRO A 293 -2.19 11.28 7.45
N LEU A 294 -2.60 11.68 6.25
CA LEU A 294 -1.98 11.25 4.99
C LEU A 294 -1.27 12.37 4.23
N ILE A 295 -1.85 13.57 4.22
CA ILE A 295 -1.36 14.71 3.40
C ILE A 295 -1.18 16.01 4.20
N GLY A 296 -1.42 15.95 5.51
CA GLY A 296 -1.40 17.11 6.40
C GLY A 296 -0.12 17.23 7.19
N GLY A 297 -0.24 17.82 8.38
CA GLY A 297 0.88 18.11 9.27
C GLY A 297 1.75 19.28 8.79
N PRO A 298 2.76 19.65 9.59
CA PRO A 298 3.66 20.77 9.26
C PRO A 298 4.49 20.54 7.99
N GLY A 299 4.83 19.28 7.69
CA GLY A 299 5.60 18.90 6.51
C GLY A 299 4.76 18.69 5.24
N GLY A 300 3.43 18.60 5.36
CA GLY A 300 2.54 18.31 4.23
C GLY A 300 2.57 16.86 3.73
N ASP A 301 3.21 15.95 4.48
CA ASP A 301 3.39 14.53 4.18
C ASP A 301 2.58 13.61 5.12
N GLY A 302 1.60 14.18 5.81
CA GLY A 302 0.74 13.51 6.78
C GLY A 302 1.12 13.84 8.22
N TRP A 303 0.11 13.98 9.09
CA TRP A 303 0.33 14.31 10.50
C TRP A 303 1.34 13.36 11.15
N PRO A 304 2.42 13.83 11.80
CA PRO A 304 3.40 12.93 12.39
C PRO A 304 2.85 12.12 13.58
N PHE A 305 3.23 10.85 13.67
CA PHE A 305 2.83 9.96 14.77
C PHE A 305 3.27 10.52 16.13
N GLY A 306 2.33 10.57 17.09
CA GLY A 306 2.58 11.07 18.44
C GLY A 306 3.00 12.54 18.53
N ARG A 307 2.85 13.32 17.47
CA ARG A 307 3.13 14.77 17.51
C ARG A 307 1.90 15.52 18.01
N ASP A 308 2.11 16.26 19.08
CA ASP A 308 1.10 17.14 19.66
C ASP A 308 0.61 18.23 18.68
N LEU A 309 -0.63 18.66 18.83
CA LEU A 309 -1.19 19.81 18.13
C LEU A 309 -1.33 20.98 19.10
N TYR A 310 -0.82 22.14 18.70
CA TYR A 310 -0.92 23.38 19.46
C TYR A 310 -1.94 24.33 18.85
N ILE A 311 -2.67 25.06 19.70
CA ILE A 311 -3.66 26.06 19.25
C ILE A 311 -3.01 27.15 18.38
N SER A 312 -1.75 27.49 18.65
CA SER A 312 -1.00 28.49 17.88
C SER A 312 -0.82 28.09 16.42
N GLU A 313 -0.67 26.79 16.12
CA GLU A 313 -0.58 26.29 14.75
C GLU A 313 -1.92 26.45 14.02
N VAL A 314 -3.03 26.19 14.71
CA VAL A 314 -4.39 26.38 14.18
C VAL A 314 -4.66 27.86 13.91
N LEU A 315 -4.30 28.74 14.86
CA LEU A 315 -4.45 30.18 14.70
C LEU A 315 -3.60 30.71 13.54
N ALA A 316 -2.33 30.32 13.45
CA ALA A 316 -1.44 30.69 12.36
C ALA A 316 -1.95 30.19 11.01
N LEU A 317 -2.46 28.95 10.96
CA LEU A 317 -3.11 28.42 9.78
C LEU A 317 -4.28 29.33 9.40
N LEU A 318 -5.28 29.52 10.28
CA LEU A 318 -6.49 30.29 9.98
C LEU A 318 -6.20 31.74 9.59
N GLN A 319 -5.26 32.40 10.28
CA GLN A 319 -4.80 33.76 9.96
C GLN A 319 -4.21 33.87 8.55
N GLY A 320 -3.55 32.81 8.08
CA GLY A 320 -3.01 32.73 6.72
C GLY A 320 -4.04 32.40 5.63
N THR A 321 -5.33 32.31 5.95
CA THR A 321 -6.39 32.06 4.96
C THR A 321 -6.62 33.33 4.13
N PRO A 322 -6.63 33.26 2.78
CA PRO A 322 -6.95 34.41 1.95
C PRO A 322 -8.30 35.04 2.33
N GLY A 323 -8.32 36.36 2.50
CA GLY A 323 -9.52 37.10 2.88
C GLY A 323 -9.80 37.17 4.38
N VAL A 324 -9.01 36.53 5.24
CA VAL A 324 -9.06 36.76 6.69
C VAL A 324 -8.31 38.06 7.04
N GLU A 325 -8.93 38.89 7.87
CA GLU A 325 -8.31 40.07 8.47
C GLU A 325 -7.63 39.69 9.79
N TYR A 326 -8.39 39.09 10.71
CA TYR A 326 -7.86 38.51 11.94
C TYR A 326 -8.74 37.37 12.48
N VAL A 327 -8.16 36.53 13.34
CA VAL A 327 -8.87 35.47 14.08
C VAL A 327 -9.34 36.02 15.43
N GLU A 328 -10.65 36.09 15.67
CA GLU A 328 -11.21 36.54 16.96
C GLU A 328 -11.01 35.51 18.07
N GLY A 329 -11.08 34.23 17.73
CA GLY A 329 -10.82 33.15 18.66
C GLY A 329 -10.97 31.79 18.00
N ALA A 330 -10.24 30.81 18.53
CA ALA A 330 -10.34 29.41 18.14
C ALA A 330 -10.27 28.51 19.38
N ARG A 331 -10.95 27.36 19.32
CA ARG A 331 -10.92 26.31 20.34
C ARG A 331 -10.75 24.96 19.66
N MET A 332 -9.94 24.09 20.26
CA MET A 332 -9.79 22.70 19.83
C MET A 332 -10.61 21.80 20.75
N GLN A 333 -11.25 20.78 20.16
CA GLN A 333 -12.01 19.76 20.88
C GLN A 333 -11.65 18.38 20.36
N VAL A 334 -11.44 17.43 21.26
CA VAL A 334 -11.25 16.02 20.91
C VAL A 334 -12.61 15.32 20.98
N GLN A 335 -13.03 14.70 19.89
CA GLN A 335 -14.31 14.00 19.83
C GLN A 335 -14.35 12.85 20.85
N GLY A 336 -15.42 12.79 21.65
CA GLY A 336 -15.57 11.78 22.71
C GLY A 336 -14.94 12.15 24.05
N GLN A 337 -14.28 13.32 24.16
CA GLN A 337 -13.81 13.87 25.44
C GLN A 337 -14.55 15.17 25.77
N SER A 338 -15.31 15.17 26.86
CA SER A 338 -15.85 16.40 27.44
C SER A 338 -14.71 17.18 28.10
N SER A 339 -14.20 18.18 27.39
CA SER A 339 -13.21 19.12 27.94
C SER A 339 -13.93 20.44 28.28
N GLU A 340 -14.04 20.74 29.56
CA GLU A 340 -14.47 22.05 30.04
C GLU A 340 -13.31 23.05 29.88
N GLY A 341 -13.10 23.55 28.67
CA GLY A 341 -12.10 24.61 28.42
C GLY A 341 -11.51 24.60 27.01
N ALA A 342 -10.91 25.74 26.63
CA ALA A 342 -10.12 25.82 25.41
C ALA A 342 -8.79 25.07 25.62
N LEU A 343 -8.60 23.96 24.88
CA LEU A 343 -7.33 23.25 24.91
C LEU A 343 -6.28 24.05 24.14
N ASN A 344 -5.19 24.44 24.82
CA ASN A 344 -4.04 25.06 24.19
C ASN A 344 -3.15 24.03 23.47
N LYS A 345 -3.27 22.76 23.86
CA LYS A 345 -2.47 21.64 23.38
C LYS A 345 -3.28 20.35 23.43
N ILE A 346 -3.19 19.53 22.39
CA ILE A 346 -3.64 18.14 22.38
C ILE A 346 -2.39 17.26 22.36
N THR A 347 -2.15 16.56 23.48
CA THR A 347 -1.01 15.65 23.62
C THR A 347 -1.34 14.28 23.04
N LEU A 348 -0.43 13.72 22.25
CA LEU A 348 -0.63 12.42 21.59
C LEU A 348 0.38 11.37 22.06
N ALA A 349 -0.10 10.14 22.23
CA ALA A 349 0.78 8.99 22.44
C ALA A 349 1.46 8.57 21.12
N PRO A 350 2.59 7.84 21.15
CA PRO A 350 3.36 7.46 19.96
C PRO A 350 2.58 6.65 18.91
N ASP A 351 1.51 5.96 19.32
CA ASP A 351 0.61 5.17 18.48
C ASP A 351 -0.61 5.96 17.98
N HIS A 352 -0.70 7.26 18.29
CA HIS A 352 -1.81 8.11 17.86
C HIS A 352 -1.50 8.91 16.59
N LEU A 353 -2.55 9.14 15.80
CA LEU A 353 -2.56 10.07 14.67
C LEU A 353 -3.75 11.02 14.78
N LEU A 354 -3.56 12.27 14.37
CA LEU A 354 -4.67 13.21 14.23
C LEU A 354 -5.42 13.00 12.93
N THR A 355 -6.73 13.17 13.03
CA THR A 355 -7.62 13.31 11.89
C THR A 355 -8.69 14.35 12.21
N SER A 356 -9.13 15.07 11.20
CA SER A 356 -10.14 16.11 11.36
C SER A 356 -11.49 15.50 11.75
N ALA A 357 -12.08 16.01 12.83
CA ALA A 357 -13.51 15.90 13.07
C ALA A 357 -14.25 16.99 12.27
N GLU A 358 -15.52 17.23 12.59
CA GLU A 358 -16.23 18.37 12.02
C GLU A 358 -15.67 19.69 12.56
N HIS A 359 -15.42 20.64 11.66
CA HIS A 359 -15.02 22.00 12.02
C HIS A 359 -16.25 22.92 11.97
N SER A 360 -16.32 23.89 12.88
CA SER A 360 -17.38 24.88 12.94
C SER A 360 -16.76 26.27 12.84
N ILE A 361 -16.84 26.86 11.65
CA ILE A 361 -16.25 28.17 11.36
C ILE A 361 -17.37 29.20 11.16
N VAL A 362 -17.28 30.30 11.93
CA VAL A 362 -18.16 31.47 11.79
C VAL A 362 -17.33 32.62 11.26
N VAL A 363 -17.76 33.22 10.15
CA VAL A 363 -17.08 34.37 9.55
C VAL A 363 -17.97 35.59 9.72
N VAL A 364 -17.43 36.65 10.33
CA VAL A 364 -18.10 37.94 10.50
C VAL A 364 -17.46 38.97 9.57
N LYS A 365 -18.28 39.91 9.10
CA LYS A 365 -17.82 41.08 8.34
C LYS A 365 -17.40 42.20 9.25
#